data_AF-A0A8T6MQZ4-F1
#
_entry.id   AF-A0A8T6MQZ4-F1
#
_cell.length_a   1.000
_cell.length_b   1.000
_cell.length_c   1.000
_cell.angle_alpha   90.00
_cell.angle_beta   90.00
_cell.angle_gamma   90.00
#
_symmetry.space_group_name_H-M   'P 1'
#
loop_
_entity.id
_entity.type
_entity.pdbx_description
1 polymer ?
#
loop_
_entity_poly.entity_id
_entity_poly.type
_entity_poly.pdbx_seq_one_letter_code
_entity_poly.pdbx_strand_id
1 'polypeptide(L)'
;MSESDKSTDAQEILEESHKLKISEEEDSRKTRDVIFVGTKPIMTYVTATLTQLSTQPFVTIKARGQRITQAVDVSQMIVKKMNTVGYVIKDVRISSDSLLSQDGKTRNVSTIEIDISK
;
A
#
# COMPACT_ATOMS: atom_id res chain seq x y z
N MET A 1 -4.78 -5.91 -54.73
CA MET A 1 -4.62 -4.58 -54.10
C MET A 1 -5.62 -4.55 -52.95
N SER A 2 -5.26 -4.44 -51.68
CA SER A 2 -4.00 -4.13 -51.01
C SER A 2 -4.18 -4.53 -49.53
N GLU A 3 -3.28 -5.39 -49.03
CA GLU A 3 -3.14 -5.69 -47.60
C GLU A 3 -2.41 -4.52 -46.93
N SER A 4 -3.12 -3.63 -46.24
CA SER A 4 -2.44 -2.49 -45.58
C SER A 4 -3.07 -1.97 -44.28
N ASP A 5 -3.99 -2.70 -43.63
CA ASP A 5 -4.66 -2.24 -42.40
C ASP A 5 -4.44 -3.17 -41.18
N LYS A 6 -3.23 -3.70 -40.96
CA LYS A 6 -2.96 -4.52 -39.75
C LYS A 6 -1.69 -4.21 -38.96
N SER A 7 -0.94 -3.17 -39.32
CA SER A 7 0.34 -2.86 -38.64
C SER A 7 0.24 -1.83 -37.51
N THR A 8 -0.88 -1.12 -37.37
CA THR A 8 -1.02 0.01 -36.43
C THR A 8 -1.36 -0.46 -35.01
N ASP A 9 -2.22 -1.47 -34.86
CA ASP A 9 -2.70 -1.93 -33.54
C ASP A 9 -1.59 -2.58 -32.70
N ALA A 10 -0.66 -3.29 -33.33
CA ALA A 10 0.40 -4.01 -32.61
C ALA A 10 1.43 -3.05 -31.98
N GLN A 11 1.67 -1.90 -32.61
CA GLN A 11 2.61 -0.89 -32.12
C GLN A 11 2.01 -0.11 -30.93
N GLU A 12 0.74 0.25 -31.00
CA GLU A 12 0.02 0.90 -29.88
C GLU A 12 -0.08 -0.01 -28.65
N ILE A 13 -0.36 -1.31 -28.83
CA ILE A 13 -0.45 -2.28 -27.73
C ILE A 13 0.90 -2.45 -27.01
N LEU A 14 2.02 -2.43 -27.76
CA LEU A 14 3.36 -2.54 -27.20
C LEU A 14 3.77 -1.28 -26.43
N GLU A 15 3.41 -0.10 -26.93
CA GLU A 15 3.64 1.19 -26.26
C GLU A 15 2.79 1.34 -24.99
N GLU A 16 1.52 0.92 -25.03
CA GLU A 16 0.62 0.93 -23.87
C GLU A 16 1.10 -0.07 -22.79
N SER A 17 1.56 -1.25 -23.20
CA SER A 17 2.17 -2.25 -22.30
C SER A 17 3.47 -1.76 -21.67
N HIS A 18 4.31 -1.05 -22.43
CA HIS A 18 5.52 -0.42 -21.90
C HIS A 18 5.19 0.74 -20.96
N LYS A 19 4.17 1.55 -21.27
CA LYS A 19 3.72 2.66 -20.42
C LYS A 19 3.13 2.16 -19.10
N LEU A 20 2.35 1.08 -19.13
CA LEU A 20 1.84 0.40 -17.93
C LEU A 20 2.99 -0.12 -17.06
N LYS A 21 3.97 -0.81 -17.65
CA LYS A 21 5.17 -1.30 -16.92
C LYS A 21 6.02 -0.17 -16.34
N ILE A 22 6.23 0.92 -17.07
CA ILE A 22 6.98 2.08 -16.58
C ILE A 22 6.24 2.74 -15.42
N SER A 23 4.90 2.82 -15.46
CA SER A 23 4.10 3.36 -14.36
C SER A 23 4.14 2.50 -13.09
N GLU A 24 4.13 1.17 -13.21
CA GLU A 24 4.28 0.24 -12.09
C GLU A 24 5.68 0.30 -11.47
N GLU A 25 6.73 0.43 -12.31
CA GLU A 25 8.11 0.50 -11.83
C GLU A 25 8.48 1.88 -11.23
N GLU A 26 7.93 2.98 -11.72
CA GLU A 26 8.11 4.31 -11.13
C GLU A 26 7.42 4.44 -9.78
N ASP A 27 6.25 3.82 -9.60
CA ASP A 27 5.57 3.74 -8.30
C ASP A 27 6.39 2.88 -7.31
N SER A 28 7.06 1.83 -7.81
CA SER A 28 7.94 0.98 -6.99
C SER A 28 9.23 1.67 -6.52
N ARG A 29 9.64 2.75 -7.21
CA ARG A 29 10.91 3.49 -7.01
C ARG A 29 10.76 4.76 -6.17
N LYS A 30 9.54 5.21 -5.86
CA LYS A 30 9.33 6.18 -4.79
C LYS A 30 9.63 5.50 -3.46
N THR A 31 10.30 6.23 -2.56
CA THR A 31 10.38 5.91 -1.13
C THR A 31 9.03 5.43 -0.65
N ARG A 32 8.89 4.12 -0.42
CA ARG A 32 7.61 3.50 -0.05
C ARG A 32 7.06 4.21 1.19
N ASP A 33 5.96 4.91 0.99
CA ASP A 33 5.10 5.53 1.99
C ASP A 33 4.23 4.49 2.72
N VAL A 34 4.53 3.19 2.55
CA VAL A 34 3.74 2.09 3.09
C VAL A 34 4.51 1.36 4.19
N ILE A 35 3.86 1.18 5.34
CA ILE A 35 4.32 0.36 6.46
C ILE A 35 3.45 -0.90 6.58
N PHE A 36 4.03 -2.07 6.33
CA PHE A 36 3.35 -3.36 6.53
C PHE A 36 3.47 -3.85 7.99
N VAL A 37 2.34 -4.05 8.64
CA VAL A 37 2.27 -4.56 10.02
C VAL A 37 2.17 -6.08 10.03
N GLY A 38 3.21 -6.71 10.57
CA GLY A 38 3.33 -8.16 10.80
C GLY A 38 3.53 -8.50 12.27
N THR A 39 4.40 -9.46 12.57
CA THR A 39 4.58 -10.03 13.92
C THR A 39 5.52 -9.25 14.86
N LYS A 40 6.21 -8.22 14.38
CA LYS A 40 7.13 -7.42 15.22
C LYS A 40 6.35 -6.65 16.31
N PRO A 41 7.03 -6.24 17.40
CA PRO A 41 6.39 -5.44 18.46
C PRO A 41 5.83 -4.12 17.93
N ILE A 42 4.72 -3.66 18.52
CA ILE A 42 3.97 -2.46 18.10
C ILE A 42 4.85 -1.22 17.93
N MET A 43 5.78 -0.97 18.86
CA MET A 43 6.66 0.20 18.84
C MET A 43 7.57 0.24 17.62
N THR A 44 7.93 -0.93 17.05
CA THR A 44 8.75 -1.01 15.83
C THR A 44 8.06 -0.30 14.67
N TYR A 45 6.75 -0.53 14.51
CA TYR A 45 5.97 0.10 13.45
C TYR A 45 5.73 1.57 13.75
N VAL A 46 5.45 1.93 15.01
CA VAL A 46 5.28 3.34 15.40
C VAL A 46 6.52 4.16 15.06
N THR A 47 7.71 3.68 15.43
CA THR A 47 8.97 4.39 15.12
C THR A 47 9.22 4.45 13.61
N ALA A 48 8.97 3.36 12.88
CA ALA A 48 9.13 3.35 11.42
C ALA A 48 8.20 4.35 10.72
N THR A 49 6.91 4.38 11.09
CA THR A 49 5.92 5.32 10.54
C THR A 49 6.30 6.76 10.84
N LEU A 50 6.69 7.09 12.08
CA LEU A 50 7.12 8.44 12.45
C LEU A 50 8.39 8.89 11.71
N THR A 51 9.33 7.96 11.50
CA THR A 51 10.54 8.24 10.73
C THR A 51 10.20 8.58 9.29
N GLN A 52 9.28 7.84 8.65
CA GLN A 52 8.83 8.15 7.29
C GLN A 52 8.05 9.47 7.23
N LEU A 53 7.12 9.71 8.15
CA LEU A 53 6.34 10.95 8.25
C LEU A 53 7.20 12.21 8.44
N SER A 54 8.44 12.07 8.93
CA SER A 54 9.38 13.20 9.01
C SER A 54 9.87 13.69 7.64
N THR A 55 9.78 12.85 6.61
CA THR A 55 10.25 13.12 5.24
C THR A 55 9.13 13.06 4.20
N GLN A 56 8.00 12.44 4.53
CA GLN A 56 6.85 12.23 3.64
C GLN A 56 5.61 12.97 4.14
N PRO A 57 4.78 13.51 3.24
CA PRO A 57 3.55 14.20 3.61
C PRO A 57 2.49 13.27 4.22
N PHE A 58 2.52 11.98 3.86
CA PHE A 58 1.65 10.95 4.41
C PHE A 58 2.34 9.59 4.43
N VAL A 59 1.82 8.68 5.24
CA VAL A 59 2.24 7.28 5.31
C VAL A 59 1.01 6.38 5.47
N THR A 60 0.95 5.30 4.71
CA THR A 60 -0.11 4.29 4.76
C THR A 60 0.34 3.08 5.57
N ILE A 61 -0.37 2.77 6.65
CA ILE A 61 -0.19 1.54 7.42
C ILE A 61 -1.07 0.46 6.80
N LYS A 62 -0.48 -0.64 6.34
CA LYS A 62 -1.20 -1.80 5.77
C LYS A 62 -1.09 -3.02 6.66
N ALA A 63 -2.20 -3.73 6.84
CA ALA A 63 -2.22 -5.01 7.55
C ALA A 63 -3.29 -5.95 7.01
N ARG A 64 -3.20 -7.23 7.38
CA ARG A 64 -4.16 -8.25 6.99
C ARG A 64 -4.44 -9.25 8.10
N GLY A 65 -5.65 -9.81 8.07
CA GLY A 65 -6.11 -10.82 9.02
C GLY A 65 -5.93 -10.39 10.48
N GLN A 66 -5.36 -11.26 11.30
CA GLN A 66 -5.17 -11.01 12.74
C GLN A 66 -4.34 -9.74 13.06
N ARG A 67 -3.52 -9.25 12.12
CA ARG A 67 -2.68 -8.06 12.34
C ARG A 67 -3.42 -6.74 12.12
N ILE A 68 -4.69 -6.77 11.70
CA ILE A 68 -5.53 -5.56 11.55
C ILE A 68 -5.64 -4.81 12.87
N THR A 69 -5.92 -5.50 13.98
CA THR A 69 -6.01 -4.87 15.31
C THR A 69 -4.72 -4.14 15.67
N GLN A 70 -3.57 -4.75 15.38
CA GLN A 70 -2.28 -4.14 15.65
C GLN A 70 -2.03 -2.90 14.79
N ALA A 71 -2.46 -2.87 13.52
CA ALA A 71 -2.38 -1.67 12.69
C ALA A 71 -3.23 -0.52 13.22
N VAL A 72 -4.43 -0.83 13.74
CA VAL A 72 -5.29 0.15 14.41
C VAL A 72 -4.63 0.67 15.68
N ASP A 73 -4.00 -0.20 16.48
CA ASP A 73 -3.29 0.23 17.69
C ASP A 73 -2.10 1.15 17.35
N VAL A 74 -1.35 0.84 16.28
CA VAL A 74 -0.24 1.68 15.80
C VAL A 74 -0.76 3.06 15.38
N SER A 75 -1.82 3.12 14.56
CA SER A 75 -2.35 4.40 14.07
C SER A 75 -2.89 5.27 15.21
N GLN A 76 -3.65 4.68 16.13
CA GLN A 76 -4.16 5.36 17.31
C GLN A 76 -3.04 5.84 18.24
N MET A 77 -1.99 5.05 18.41
CA MET A 77 -0.85 5.46 19.24
C MET A 77 -0.12 6.67 18.65
N ILE A 78 0.05 6.73 17.33
CA ILE A 78 0.70 7.84 16.64
C ILE A 78 -0.11 9.13 16.85
N VAL A 79 -1.41 9.12 16.54
CA VAL A 79 -2.28 10.29 16.70
C VAL A 79 -2.31 10.75 18.16
N LYS A 80 -2.44 9.83 19.11
CA LYS A 80 -2.47 10.17 20.55
C LYS A 80 -1.15 10.77 21.04
N LYS A 81 0.00 10.18 20.68
CA LYS A 81 1.32 10.65 21.13
C LYS A 81 1.75 11.94 20.45
N MET A 82 1.32 12.14 19.20
CA MET A 82 1.74 13.28 18.39
C MET A 82 0.62 14.30 18.16
N ASN A 83 -0.39 14.32 19.04
CA ASN A 83 -1.49 15.26 18.99
C ASN A 83 -1.01 16.73 18.97
N THR A 84 0.12 17.03 19.61
CA THR A 84 0.74 18.37 19.61
C THR A 84 1.39 18.75 18.27
N VAL A 85 1.74 17.76 17.45
CA VAL A 85 2.38 17.95 16.13
C VAL A 85 1.33 18.04 15.02
N GLY A 86 0.11 17.55 15.28
CA GLY A 86 -1.04 17.64 14.36
C GLY A 86 -1.26 16.41 13.49
N TYR A 87 -0.63 15.27 13.77
CA TYR A 87 -0.90 14.06 12.95
C TYR A 87 -2.33 13.56 13.13
N VAL A 88 -2.97 13.25 12.01
CA VAL A 88 -4.35 12.78 11.92
C VAL A 88 -4.46 11.54 11.04
N ILE A 89 -5.50 10.74 11.28
CA ILE A 89 -5.91 9.69 10.35
C ILE A 89 -6.75 10.34 9.27
N LYS A 90 -6.30 10.27 8.02
CA LYS A 90 -6.95 10.91 6.87
C LYS A 90 -7.99 10.00 6.22
N ASP A 91 -7.65 8.74 6.02
CA ASP A 91 -8.51 7.75 5.37
C ASP A 91 -8.27 6.35 5.93
N VAL A 92 -9.31 5.51 5.88
CA VAL A 92 -9.25 4.10 6.27
C VAL A 92 -9.98 3.26 5.22
N ARG A 93 -9.23 2.38 4.55
CA ARG A 93 -9.76 1.48 3.52
C ARG A 93 -9.72 0.06 4.03
N ILE A 94 -10.82 -0.67 3.85
CA ILE A 94 -10.94 -2.09 4.23
C ILE A 94 -11.32 -2.88 2.98
N SER A 95 -10.64 -3.99 2.75
CA SER A 95 -10.90 -4.88 1.62
C SER A 95 -10.73 -6.35 2.04
N SER A 96 -10.74 -7.26 1.07
CA SER A 96 -10.47 -8.67 1.25
C SER A 96 -9.71 -9.22 0.05
N ASP A 97 -8.55 -9.81 0.32
CA ASP A 97 -7.72 -10.43 -0.70
C ASP A 97 -7.88 -11.94 -0.67
N SER A 98 -7.99 -12.57 -1.84
CA SER A 98 -7.96 -14.03 -1.93
C SER A 98 -6.51 -14.52 -1.92
N LEU A 99 -6.13 -15.30 -0.91
CA LEU A 99 -4.80 -15.86 -0.77
C LEU A 99 -4.83 -17.38 -0.95
N LEU A 100 -3.87 -17.89 -1.70
CA LEU A 100 -3.63 -19.33 -1.77
C LEU A 100 -3.01 -19.80 -0.45
N SER A 101 -3.68 -20.72 0.23
CA SER A 101 -3.12 -21.38 1.40
C SER A 101 -2.10 -22.44 0.97
N GLN A 102 -1.25 -22.88 1.90
CA GLN A 102 -0.25 -23.93 1.63
C GLN A 102 -0.90 -25.23 1.15
N ASP A 103 -2.16 -25.47 1.56
CA ASP A 103 -2.97 -26.63 1.16
C ASP A 103 -3.58 -26.49 -0.25
N GLY A 104 -3.20 -25.46 -1.03
CA GLY A 104 -3.72 -25.19 -2.38
C GLY A 104 -5.12 -24.57 -2.42
N LYS A 105 -5.79 -24.44 -1.27
CA LYS A 105 -7.13 -23.82 -1.17
C LYS A 105 -7.03 -22.30 -1.09
N THR A 106 -7.86 -21.60 -1.86
CA THR A 106 -8.04 -20.15 -1.75
C THR A 106 -8.84 -19.80 -0.48
N ARG A 107 -8.35 -18.84 0.29
CA ARG A 107 -9.04 -18.28 1.45
C ARG A 107 -9.02 -16.77 1.36
N ASN A 108 -10.15 -16.15 1.67
CA ASN A 108 -10.25 -14.70 1.74
C ASN A 108 -9.65 -14.21 3.05
N VAL A 109 -8.82 -13.19 2.98
CA VAL A 109 -8.19 -12.55 4.12
C VAL A 109 -8.48 -11.06 4.07
N SER A 110 -9.13 -10.55 5.12
CA SER A 110 -9.41 -9.13 5.24
C SER A 110 -8.13 -8.32 5.26
N THR A 111 -8.15 -7.15 4.63
CA THR A 111 -7.06 -6.19 4.58
C THR A 111 -7.53 -4.84 5.09
N ILE A 112 -6.60 -4.08 5.66
CA ILE A 112 -6.83 -2.69 6.08
C ILE A 112 -5.66 -1.83 5.61
N GLU A 113 -5.99 -0.61 5.19
CA GLU A 113 -5.04 0.46 4.93
C GLU A 113 -5.48 1.69 5.74
N ILE A 114 -4.54 2.33 6.41
CA ILE A 114 -4.78 3.51 7.24
C ILE A 114 -3.79 4.58 6.84
N ASP A 115 -4.29 5.69 6.30
CA ASP A 115 -3.46 6.82 5.92
C ASP A 115 -3.29 7.78 7.08
N ILE A 116 -2.05 8.08 7.43
CA ILE A 116 -1.68 9.09 8.42
C ILE A 116 -1.02 10.24 7.69
N SER A 117 -1.47 11.46 7.96
CA SER A 117 -0.82 12.69 7.50
C SER A 117 -0.67 13.68 8.63
N LYS A 118 0.14 14.71 8.41
CA LYS A 118 0.08 15.93 9.22
C LYS A 118 -1.18 16.73 8.88
#